data_AF-A0AAU4DC18-F1
#
_entry.id   AF-A0AAU4DC18-F1
#
_cell.length_a   1.000
_cell.length_b   1.000
_cell.length_c   1.000
_cell.angle_alpha   90.00
_cell.angle_beta   90.00
_cell.angle_gamma   90.00
#
_symmetry.space_group_name_H-M   'P 1'
#
loop_
_entity.id
_entity.type
_entity.pdbx_description
1 polymer ?
#
loop_
_entity_poly.entity_id
_entity_poly.type
_entity_poly.pdbx_seq_one_letter_code
_entity_poly.pdbx_strand_id
1 'polypeptide(L)'
;MDVRTAEPCPAGQHLAELLARPGPYRIRWLRQVARATPDRVNQAAVARVLAQWLWLNGEAPESETLPRALRDRVSRALGGRQLSAGTLRLFAAAFALSERDEADLWALLDEDRTARP
;
A
#
# COMPACT_ATOMS: atom_id res chain seq x y z
N MET A 1 -31.18 3.05 4.74
CA MET A 1 -29.98 2.31 5.15
C MET A 1 -28.79 3.08 4.62
N ASP A 2 -28.43 4.12 5.35
CA ASP A 2 -27.36 5.05 4.98
C ASP A 2 -26.02 4.37 5.15
N VAL A 3 -25.49 3.83 4.06
CA VAL A 3 -24.05 3.60 3.97
C VAL A 3 -23.43 4.98 4.00
N ARG A 4 -22.98 5.42 5.18
CA ARG A 4 -21.97 6.48 5.28
C ARG A 4 -20.76 5.95 4.51
N THR A 5 -20.67 6.28 3.22
CA THR A 5 -19.44 6.17 2.46
C THR A 5 -18.44 7.03 3.19
N ALA A 6 -17.62 6.41 4.04
CA ALA A 6 -16.46 7.07 4.60
C ALA A 6 -15.68 7.65 3.43
N GLU A 7 -15.43 8.96 3.46
CA GLU A 7 -14.63 9.59 2.43
C GLU A 7 -13.28 8.87 2.37
N PRO A 8 -12.85 8.48 1.17
CA PRO A 8 -11.64 7.71 1.01
C PRO A 8 -10.45 8.54 1.51
N CYS A 9 -9.61 7.95 2.34
CA CYS A 9 -8.35 8.49 2.82
C CYS A 9 -7.51 8.94 1.60
N PRO A 10 -7.25 10.25 1.44
CA PRO A 10 -6.58 10.81 0.26
C PRO A 10 -5.19 10.20 0.05
N ALA A 11 -4.43 10.00 1.13
CA ALA A 11 -3.11 9.36 1.07
C ALA A 11 -3.20 7.90 0.55
N GLY A 12 -4.25 7.16 0.94
CA GLY A 12 -4.46 5.79 0.47
C GLY A 12 -4.79 5.72 -1.03
N GLN A 13 -5.56 6.69 -1.53
CA GLN A 13 -5.85 6.81 -2.96
C GLN A 13 -4.60 7.19 -3.75
N HIS A 14 -3.86 8.19 -3.27
CA HIS A 14 -2.62 8.63 -3.91
C HIS A 14 -1.58 7.50 -3.99
N LEU A 15 -1.44 6.72 -2.91
CA LEU A 15 -0.60 5.52 -2.92
C LEU A 15 -1.05 4.50 -3.98
N ALA A 16 -2.36 4.27 -4.11
CA ALA A 16 -2.89 3.35 -5.12
C ALA A 16 -2.59 3.83 -6.55
N GLU A 17 -2.67 5.15 -6.80
CA GLU A 17 -2.30 5.75 -8.08
C GLU A 17 -0.81 5.57 -8.38
N LEU A 18 0.08 5.87 -7.43
CA LEU A 18 1.52 5.70 -7.60
C LEU A 18 1.88 4.26 -7.97
N LEU A 19 1.26 3.27 -7.31
CA LEU A 19 1.47 1.86 -7.63
C LEU A 19 0.84 1.43 -8.96
N ALA A 20 -0.17 2.15 -9.46
CA ALA A 20 -0.84 1.86 -10.72
C ALA A 20 -0.12 2.46 -11.93
N ARG A 21 0.56 3.60 -11.77
CA ARG A 21 1.26 4.31 -12.86
C ARG A 21 2.39 3.45 -13.46
N PRO A 22 2.62 3.51 -14.79
CA PRO A 22 3.79 2.90 -15.41
C PRO A 22 5.08 3.41 -14.75
N GLY A 23 5.95 2.51 -14.30
CA GLY A 23 7.15 2.90 -13.59
C GLY A 23 7.73 1.81 -12.68
N PRO A 24 8.75 2.15 -11.88
CA PRO A 24 9.48 1.20 -11.04
C PRO A 24 8.57 0.54 -9.99
N TYR A 25 7.64 1.29 -9.40
CA TYR A 25 6.72 0.75 -8.39
C TYR A 25 5.81 -0.33 -8.98
N ARG A 26 5.27 -0.08 -10.18
CA ARG A 26 4.44 -1.04 -10.90
C ARG A 26 5.22 -2.30 -11.30
N ILE A 27 6.42 -2.13 -11.83
CA ILE A 27 7.31 -3.25 -12.20
C ILE A 27 7.56 -4.16 -10.98
N ARG A 28 7.75 -3.58 -9.80
CA ARG A 28 8.08 -4.33 -8.58
C ARG A 28 6.99 -5.32 -8.17
N TRP A 29 5.72 -4.90 -8.14
CA TRP A 29 4.63 -5.83 -7.84
C TRP A 29 4.24 -6.70 -9.03
N LEU A 30 4.44 -6.25 -10.28
CA LEU A 30 4.21 -7.09 -11.47
C LEU A 30 5.07 -8.36 -11.45
N ARG A 31 6.31 -8.29 -10.94
CA ARG A 31 7.18 -9.47 -10.76
C ARG A 31 6.63 -10.53 -9.81
N GLN A 32 5.67 -10.17 -8.96
CA GLN A 32 5.03 -11.06 -7.98
C GLN A 32 3.69 -11.63 -8.46
N VAL A 33 3.25 -11.22 -9.66
CA VAL A 33 1.94 -11.61 -10.21
C VAL A 33 2.01 -13.04 -10.74
N ALA A 34 1.22 -13.92 -10.14
CA ALA A 34 0.98 -15.26 -10.68
C ALA A 34 -0.10 -15.27 -11.78
N ARG A 35 -1.06 -14.34 -11.73
CA ARG A 35 -2.11 -14.15 -12.74
C ARG A 35 -2.36 -12.66 -12.95
N ALA A 36 -2.13 -12.17 -14.16
CA ALA A 36 -2.32 -10.77 -14.50
C ALA A 36 -3.80 -10.41 -14.53
N THR A 37 -4.16 -9.32 -13.85
CA THR A 37 -5.43 -8.63 -14.04
C THR A 37 -5.09 -7.26 -14.64
N PRO A 38 -5.59 -6.91 -15.84
CA PRO A 38 -5.04 -5.81 -16.63
C PRO A 38 -5.18 -4.43 -15.96
N ASP A 39 -6.29 -4.20 -15.24
CA ASP A 39 -6.75 -2.82 -15.00
C ASP A 39 -6.63 -2.34 -13.55
N ARG A 40 -6.10 -3.15 -12.63
CA ARG A 40 -6.02 -2.78 -11.21
C ARG A 40 -4.71 -3.23 -10.56
N VAL A 41 -4.29 -2.49 -9.54
CA VAL A 41 -3.17 -2.90 -8.68
C VAL A 41 -3.49 -4.26 -8.07
N ASN A 42 -2.65 -5.26 -8.35
CA ASN A 42 -2.85 -6.59 -7.79
C ASN A 42 -2.46 -6.59 -6.31
N GLN A 43 -3.46 -6.45 -5.43
CA GLN A 43 -3.26 -6.36 -3.97
C GLN A 43 -2.53 -7.59 -3.38
N ALA A 44 -2.72 -8.77 -3.96
CA ALA A 44 -2.02 -9.98 -3.52
C ALA A 44 -0.53 -9.92 -3.91
N ALA A 45 -0.22 -9.41 -5.10
CA ALA A 45 1.16 -9.20 -5.53
C ALA A 45 1.87 -8.12 -4.71
N VAL A 46 1.18 -7.02 -4.38
CA VAL A 46 1.68 -5.99 -3.46
C VAL A 46 1.96 -6.58 -2.07
N ALA A 47 1.03 -7.37 -1.53
CA ALA A 47 1.23 -8.03 -0.23
C ALA A 47 2.46 -8.95 -0.22
N ARG A 48 2.77 -9.62 -1.34
CA ARG A 48 4.00 -10.41 -1.49
C ARG A 48 5.26 -9.56 -1.49
N VAL A 49 5.25 -8.38 -2.14
CA VAL A 49 6.38 -7.43 -2.07
C VAL A 49 6.65 -7.02 -0.62
N LEU A 50 5.60 -6.67 0.12
CA LEU A 50 5.72 -6.29 1.53
C LEU A 50 6.24 -7.45 2.39
N ALA A 51 5.70 -8.65 2.21
CA ALA A 51 6.13 -9.85 2.93
C ALA A 51 7.61 -10.16 2.67
N GLN A 52 8.03 -10.11 1.40
CA GLN A 52 9.41 -10.35 1.00
C GLN A 52 10.35 -9.31 1.61
N TRP A 53 9.99 -8.02 1.62
CA TRP A 53 10.81 -6.99 2.25
C TRP A 53 10.94 -7.22 3.76
N LEU A 54 9.84 -7.52 4.47
CA LEU A 54 9.88 -7.79 5.90
C LEU A 54 10.78 -8.98 6.24
N TRP A 55 10.70 -10.05 5.45
CA TRP A 55 11.56 -11.21 5.63
C TRP A 55 13.04 -10.89 5.38
N LEU A 56 13.35 -10.26 4.25
CA LEU A 56 14.74 -9.93 3.88
C LEU A 56 15.43 -8.96 4.85
N ASN A 57 14.67 -8.13 5.56
CA ASN A 57 15.20 -7.19 6.56
C ASN A 57 15.12 -7.73 8.00
N GLY A 58 14.67 -8.97 8.20
CA GLY A 58 14.54 -9.56 9.54
C GLY A 58 13.41 -8.97 10.40
N GLU A 59 12.52 -8.17 9.80
CA GLU A 59 11.38 -7.53 10.46
C GLU A 59 10.21 -8.51 10.71
N ALA A 60 10.19 -9.63 9.98
CA ALA A 60 9.26 -10.73 10.22
C ALA A 60 9.87 -12.08 9.80
N PRO A 61 9.51 -13.19 10.47
CA PRO A 61 9.89 -14.52 10.01
C PRO A 61 9.23 -14.84 8.66
N GLU A 62 9.88 -15.68 7.86
CA GLU A 62 9.24 -16.27 6.68
C GLU A 62 8.02 -17.09 7.13
N SER A 63 6.85 -16.74 6.61
CA SER A 63 5.60 -17.40 6.97
C SER A 63 4.62 -17.38 5.83
N GLU A 64 3.97 -18.52 5.58
CA GLU A 64 2.90 -18.64 4.58
C GLU A 64 1.66 -17.79 4.93
N THR A 65 1.48 -17.45 6.20
CA THR A 65 0.33 -16.67 6.68
C THR A 65 0.52 -15.16 6.54
N LEU A 66 1.78 -14.69 6.53
CA LEU A 66 2.13 -13.27 6.49
C LEU A 66 1.58 -12.55 5.24
N PRO A 67 1.68 -13.11 4.01
CA PRO A 67 1.08 -12.49 2.82
C PRO A 67 -0.43 -12.30 2.94
N ARG A 68 -1.15 -13.23 3.61
CA ARG A 68 -2.60 -13.12 3.80
C ARG A 68 -2.95 -11.99 4.76
N ALA A 69 -2.26 -11.90 5.89
CA ALA A 69 -2.43 -10.80 6.85
C ALA A 69 -2.12 -9.43 6.20
N LEU A 70 -1.06 -9.37 5.38
CA LEU A 70 -0.70 -8.15 4.65
C LEU A 70 -1.71 -7.81 3.56
N ARG A 71 -2.35 -8.79 2.92
CA ARG A 71 -3.38 -8.53 1.90
C ARG A 71 -4.55 -7.73 2.48
N ASP A 72 -5.04 -8.05 3.67
CA ASP A 72 -6.14 -7.30 4.30
C ASP A 72 -5.72 -5.86 4.63
N ARG A 73 -4.45 -5.69 5.04
CA ARG A 73 -3.85 -4.37 5.27
C ARG A 73 -3.74 -3.56 3.98
N VAL A 74 -3.23 -4.17 2.91
CA VAL A 74 -3.10 -3.58 1.57
C VAL A 74 -4.48 -3.22 1.01
N SER A 75 -5.48 -4.07 1.20
CA SER A 75 -6.85 -3.81 0.74
C SER A 75 -7.48 -2.57 1.40
N ARG A 76 -7.20 -2.34 2.69
CA ARG A 76 -7.66 -1.13 3.39
C ARG A 76 -6.89 0.11 2.95
N ALA A 77 -5.58 0.00 2.79
CA ALA A 77 -4.73 1.10 2.35
C ALA A 77 -5.08 1.55 0.92
N LEU A 78 -4.98 0.64 -0.05
CA LEU A 78 -5.19 0.95 -1.47
C LEU A 78 -6.67 1.14 -1.83
N GLY A 79 -7.58 0.62 -1.01
CA GLY A 79 -9.00 0.90 -1.12
C GLY A 79 -9.41 2.27 -0.55
N GLY A 80 -8.44 3.08 -0.08
CA GLY A 80 -8.72 4.38 0.53
C GLY A 80 -9.50 4.30 1.84
N ARG A 81 -9.59 3.14 2.50
CA ARG A 81 -10.37 3.03 3.76
C ARG A 81 -9.56 3.49 4.96
N GLN A 82 -8.28 3.14 5.00
CA GLN A 82 -7.38 3.52 6.08
C GLN A 82 -5.93 3.33 5.67
N LEU A 83 -5.13 4.39 5.82
CA LEU A 83 -3.68 4.33 5.78
C LEU A 83 -3.15 4.76 7.15
N SER A 84 -2.29 3.93 7.76
CA SER A 84 -1.63 4.28 9.02
C SER A 84 -0.19 4.68 8.75
N ALA A 85 0.41 5.49 9.63
CA ALA A 85 1.82 5.88 9.55
C ALA A 85 2.76 4.67 9.41
N GLY A 86 2.54 3.61 10.20
CA GLY A 86 3.34 2.38 10.10
C GLY A 86 3.13 1.64 8.78
N THR A 87 1.91 1.65 8.23
CA THR A 87 1.64 1.09 6.91
C THR A 87 2.35 1.90 5.82
N LEU A 88 2.31 3.24 5.87
CA LEU A 88 3.00 4.10 4.91
C LEU A 88 4.52 3.86 4.92
N ARG A 89 5.15 3.81 6.10
CA ARG A 89 6.59 3.46 6.23
C ARG A 89 6.93 2.13 5.58
N LEU A 90 6.09 1.12 5.79
CA LEU A 90 6.28 -0.19 5.19
C LEU A 90 6.21 -0.12 3.65
N PHE A 91 5.28 0.65 3.08
CA PHE A 91 5.23 0.88 1.64
C PHE A 91 6.45 1.63 1.13
N ALA A 92 6.83 2.73 1.79
CA ALA A 92 8.00 3.53 1.46
C ALA A 92 9.26 2.68 1.37
N ALA A 93 9.54 1.89 2.40
CA ALA A 93 10.71 1.04 2.46
C ALA A 93 10.64 -0.13 1.46
N ALA A 94 9.50 -0.84 1.38
CA ALA A 94 9.38 -2.01 0.53
C ALA A 94 9.39 -1.69 -0.98
N PHE A 95 8.86 -0.52 -1.36
CA PHE A 95 8.86 -0.05 -2.74
C PHE A 95 10.03 0.87 -3.10
N ALA A 96 10.83 1.28 -2.10
CA ALA A 96 11.85 2.32 -2.25
C ALA A 96 11.24 3.55 -2.93
N LEU A 97 10.19 4.11 -2.31
CA LEU A 97 9.56 5.32 -2.81
C LEU A 97 10.59 6.45 -2.87
N SER A 98 10.47 7.30 -3.89
CA SER A 98 11.28 8.50 -3.98
C SER A 98 10.99 9.42 -2.78
N GLU A 99 11.97 10.20 -2.34
CA GLU A 99 11.79 11.15 -1.25
C GLU A 99 10.60 12.10 -1.49
N ARG A 100 10.40 12.49 -2.75
CA ARG A 100 9.27 13.33 -3.17
C ARG A 100 7.93 12.62 -3.01
N ASP A 101 7.78 11.42 -3.56
CA ASP A 101 6.52 10.67 -3.48
C ASP A 101 6.18 10.30 -2.04
N GLU A 102 7.19 9.97 -1.23
CA GLU A 102 7.02 9.70 0.19
C GLU A 102 6.58 10.97 0.95
N ALA A 103 7.20 12.13 0.71
CA ALA A 103 6.81 13.39 1.33
C ALA A 103 5.36 13.78 0.99
N ASP A 104 4.96 13.65 -0.27
CA ASP A 104 3.60 13.93 -0.73
C ASP A 104 2.57 13.03 0.00
N LEU A 105 2.89 11.73 0.19
CA LEU A 105 2.03 10.81 0.94
C LEU A 105 1.93 11.15 2.43
N TRP A 106 3.02 11.59 3.07
CA TRP A 106 3.00 12.01 4.46
C TRP A 106 2.18 13.27 4.68
N ALA A 107 2.32 14.26 3.79
CA ALA A 107 1.51 15.48 3.82
C ALA A 107 0.01 15.16 3.75
N LEU A 108 -0.40 14.33 2.79
CA LEU A 108 -1.80 13.89 2.65
C LEU A 108 -2.30 13.10 3.87
N LEU A 109 -1.42 12.32 4.52
CA LEU A 109 -1.80 11.55 5.70
C LEU A 109 -1.99 12.45 6.93
N ASP A 110 -1.16 13.47 7.09
CA ASP A 110 -1.28 14.42 8.19
C ASP A 110 -2.49 15.36 8.01
N GLU A 111 -2.79 15.74 6.77
CA GLU A 111 -4.02 16.46 6.42
C GLU A 111 -5.28 15.64 6.76
N ASP A 112 -5.34 14.35 6.39
CA ASP A 112 -6.50 13.47 6.73
C ASP A 112 -6.68 13.31 8.25
N ARG A 113 -5.58 13.27 9.01
CA ARG A 113 -5.61 13.11 10.48
C ARG A 113 -6.03 14.38 11.21
N THR A 114 -5.70 15.55 10.65
CA THR A 114 -6.13 16.84 11.21
C THR A 114 -7.58 17.17 10.84
N ALA A 115 -8.04 16.73 9.66
CA ALA A 115 -9.41 16.91 9.21
C ALA A 115 -10.44 15.98 9.88
N ARG A 116 -10.01 14.81 10.38
CA ARG A 116 -10.88 13.81 11.03
C ARG A 116 -10.72 13.87 12.57
N PRO A 117 -11.67 14.47 13.31
CA PRO A 117 -11.63 14.58 14.77
C PRO A 117 -11.84 13.24 15.50
#